data_AF-A0A124FTL2-F1
#
_entry.id   AF-A0A124FTL2-F1
#
_cell.length_a   1.000
_cell.length_b   1.000
_cell.length_c   1.000
_cell.angle_alpha   90.00
_cell.angle_beta   90.00
_cell.angle_gamma   90.00
#
_symmetry.space_group_name_H-M   'P 1'
#
loop_
_entity.id
_entity.type
_entity.pdbx_description
1 polymer ?
#
loop_
_entity_poly.entity_id
_entity_poly.type
_entity_poly.pdbx_seq_one_letter_code
_entity_poly.pdbx_strand_id
1 'polypeptide(L)'
;MPKNQTLFIQEAIYELGRKLGFISATEHISLPSNECYAPKYDVVWYFDTEKYFNIDALKPLFSDNPVMLDRIRKLPFAGFEIEGSTTSSKNQLSNFANLYCGDYLFNFVIVNNDAAVKENDTYRRGLKLHRYFTSMCGYRNTFFADWTHISRSIENLKTNKDDIFPSTSEIRTTKRSTYGGEVASVEMYEKIVPYISNSGMEIRQNYAPYKAQWEFMLNQHVYNNLESSSEIADFYLLQKTFVSPDFKQVRKSSKPVDSYYIPKLDVVSGFNSPRSFIKWMKALASELNNDVVNFPMLFAILNGTVQNLFLPIISIEIESSINKHMNGGILNMAKNSFCGILVTKSDAKPHLEFFKNKLNCNNIVLHEV
;
A
#
# COMPACT_ATOMS: atom_id res chain seq x y z
N MET A 1 0.61 10.69 26.40
CA MET A 1 1.90 11.39 26.50
C MET A 1 2.94 10.43 25.99
N PRO A 2 3.86 10.86 25.11
CA PRO A 2 5.00 10.03 24.75
C PRO A 2 5.71 9.63 26.04
N LYS A 3 5.99 8.34 26.19
CA LYS A 3 6.85 7.87 27.28
C LYS A 3 8.19 8.56 27.01
N ASN A 4 8.77 9.29 27.96
CA ASN A 4 10.06 10.02 27.77
C ASN A 4 11.17 9.19 27.09
N GLN A 5 11.04 7.86 27.13
CA GLN A 5 11.93 6.87 26.51
C GLN A 5 11.79 6.71 24.98
N THR A 6 10.74 7.20 24.32
CA THR A 6 10.53 7.04 22.86
C THR A 6 10.62 8.35 22.08
N LEU A 7 10.74 9.49 22.76
CA LEU A 7 10.82 10.82 22.14
C LEU A 7 11.96 10.94 21.13
N PHE A 8 13.16 10.42 21.47
CA PHE A 8 14.30 10.49 20.56
C PHE A 8 14.06 9.69 19.26
N ILE A 9 13.28 8.59 19.32
CA ILE A 9 12.89 7.81 18.14
C ILE A 9 11.89 8.62 17.31
N GLN A 10 10.88 9.23 17.96
CA GLN A 10 9.90 10.08 17.29
C GLN A 10 10.60 11.24 16.56
N GLU A 11 11.54 11.93 17.22
CA GLU A 11 12.33 13.02 16.63
C GLU A 11 13.17 12.55 15.44
N ALA A 12 13.84 11.39 15.55
CA ALA A 12 14.63 10.86 14.44
C ALA A 12 13.77 10.50 13.22
N ILE A 13 12.60 9.88 13.42
CA ILE A 13 11.63 9.60 12.34
C ILE A 13 11.05 10.89 11.77
N TYR A 14 10.79 11.89 12.63
CA TYR A 14 10.30 13.18 12.19
C TYR A 14 11.30 13.87 11.25
N GLU A 15 12.57 13.94 11.65
CA GLU A 15 13.65 14.52 10.86
C GLU A 15 13.96 13.71 9.59
N LEU A 16 13.90 12.38 9.67
CA LEU A 16 14.02 11.53 8.49
C LEU A 16 12.96 11.88 7.44
N GLY A 17 11.69 12.01 7.84
CA GLY A 17 10.61 12.39 6.93
C GLY A 17 10.91 13.69 6.20
N ARG A 18 11.37 14.72 6.93
CA ARG A 18 11.77 16.01 6.35
C ARG A 18 12.96 15.88 5.40
N LYS A 19 13.99 15.09 5.78
CA LYS A 19 15.17 14.80 4.95
C LYS A 19 14.80 14.10 3.65
N LEU A 20 13.79 13.23 3.69
CA LEU A 20 13.26 12.53 2.52
C LEU A 20 12.31 13.39 1.67
N GLY A 21 11.91 14.57 2.17
CA GLY A 21 11.09 15.57 1.49
C GLY A 21 9.60 15.52 1.78
N PHE A 22 9.20 14.82 2.84
CA PHE A 22 7.83 14.80 3.31
C PHE A 22 7.54 15.93 4.29
N ILE A 23 6.26 16.30 4.41
CA ILE A 23 5.77 17.09 5.54
C ILE A 23 5.61 16.13 6.71
N SER A 24 6.40 16.31 7.75
CA SER A 24 6.40 15.45 8.93
C SER A 24 5.63 16.11 10.07
N ALA A 25 4.88 15.34 10.85
CA ALA A 25 4.15 15.80 12.03
C ALA A 25 4.20 14.74 13.14
N THR A 26 4.34 15.17 14.39
CA THR A 26 4.32 14.29 15.56
C THR A 26 2.98 14.35 16.29
N GLU A 27 2.65 13.28 17.02
CA GLU A 27 1.46 13.20 17.90
C GLU A 27 0.15 13.59 17.17
N HIS A 28 0.05 13.18 15.91
CA HIS A 28 -1.02 13.55 14.99
C HIS A 28 -2.33 12.83 15.35
N ILE A 29 -3.43 13.57 15.45
CA ILE A 29 -4.76 13.02 15.70
C ILE A 29 -5.54 13.05 14.38
N SER A 30 -5.99 11.88 13.92
CA SER A 30 -6.92 11.81 12.78
C SER A 30 -8.21 12.56 13.09
N LEU A 31 -8.84 13.15 12.07
CA LEU A 31 -10.00 14.02 12.21
C LEU A 31 -10.99 13.47 13.25
N PRO A 32 -11.22 14.19 14.36
CA PRO A 32 -12.04 13.69 15.44
C PRO A 32 -13.49 13.57 14.95
N SER A 33 -14.04 12.36 14.97
CA SER A 33 -15.50 12.20 15.02
C SER A 33 -15.91 12.39 16.48
N ASN A 34 -16.90 13.25 16.75
CA ASN A 34 -17.38 13.52 18.11
C ASN A 34 -17.96 12.29 18.84
N GLU A 35 -18.09 11.14 18.16
CA GLU A 35 -18.77 9.95 18.68
C GLU A 35 -17.89 8.69 18.78
N CYS A 36 -16.61 8.74 18.37
CA CYS A 36 -15.72 7.56 18.36
C CYS A 36 -14.27 7.91 18.73
N TYR A 37 -13.51 6.88 19.12
CA TYR A 37 -12.06 7.00 19.33
C TYR A 37 -11.37 7.55 18.06
N ALA A 38 -10.61 8.62 18.23
CA ALA A 38 -9.76 9.18 17.18
C ALA A 38 -8.33 8.66 17.36
N PRO A 39 -7.81 7.86 16.41
CA PRO A 39 -6.42 7.43 16.38
C PRO A 39 -5.45 8.59 16.57
N LYS A 40 -4.52 8.41 17.51
CA LYS A 40 -3.37 9.28 17.68
C LYS A 40 -2.13 8.51 17.27
N TYR A 41 -1.37 9.08 16.34
CA TYR A 41 -0.16 8.49 15.77
C TYR A 41 1.07 9.21 16.28
N ASP A 42 2.14 8.46 16.56
CA ASP A 42 3.39 9.05 17.08
C ASP A 42 4.05 9.97 16.06
N VAL A 43 4.18 9.52 14.82
CA VAL A 43 4.68 10.33 13.69
C VAL A 43 3.88 10.01 12.43
N VAL A 44 3.64 11.04 11.61
CA VAL A 44 3.00 10.92 10.31
C VAL A 44 3.79 11.70 9.27
N TRP A 45 3.94 11.12 8.09
CA TRP A 45 4.49 11.78 6.91
C TRP A 45 3.39 12.00 5.88
N TYR A 46 3.28 13.24 5.41
CA TYR A 46 2.42 13.65 4.32
C TYR A 46 3.26 13.97 3.08
N PHE A 47 2.74 13.58 1.92
CA PHE A 47 3.26 14.01 0.64
C PHE A 47 2.38 15.12 0.07
N ASP A 48 2.96 16.29 -0.14
CA ASP A 48 2.30 17.44 -0.74
C ASP A 48 2.17 17.20 -2.25
N THR A 49 1.00 16.74 -2.69
CA THR A 49 0.77 16.45 -4.11
C THR A 49 0.53 17.73 -4.91
N GLU A 50 0.01 18.79 -4.30
CA GLU A 50 -0.26 20.08 -4.97
C GLU A 50 1.02 20.77 -5.43
N LYS A 51 2.14 20.50 -4.75
CA LYS A 51 3.46 20.96 -5.18
C LYS A 51 3.88 20.42 -6.56
N TYR A 52 3.34 19.28 -6.99
CA TYR A 52 3.79 18.57 -8.19
C TYR A 52 2.69 18.32 -9.21
N PHE A 53 1.41 18.38 -8.81
CA PHE A 53 0.27 17.98 -9.61
C PHE A 53 -0.86 19.00 -9.50
N ASN A 54 -1.64 19.14 -10.58
CA ASN A 54 -2.84 19.98 -10.61
C ASN A 54 -4.05 19.20 -10.05
N ILE A 55 -4.09 19.01 -8.73
CA ILE A 55 -5.15 18.24 -8.06
C ILE A 55 -6.54 18.85 -8.29
N ASP A 56 -6.61 20.16 -8.53
CA ASP A 56 -7.85 20.87 -8.84
C ASP A 56 -8.55 20.37 -10.10
N ALA A 57 -7.81 19.85 -11.08
CA ALA A 57 -8.40 19.26 -12.28
C ALA A 57 -9.30 18.06 -12.00
N LEU A 58 -9.14 17.40 -10.85
CA LEU A 58 -9.89 16.21 -10.46
C LEU A 58 -11.21 16.52 -9.76
N LYS A 59 -11.47 17.78 -9.35
CA LYS A 59 -12.69 18.19 -8.62
C LYS A 59 -13.99 17.58 -9.19
N PRO A 60 -14.22 17.56 -10.52
CA PRO A 60 -15.44 16.99 -11.09
C PRO A 60 -15.64 15.49 -10.82
N LEU A 61 -14.57 14.74 -10.57
CA LEU A 61 -14.63 13.31 -10.26
C LEU A 61 -14.91 13.01 -8.77
N PHE A 62 -14.88 14.03 -7.92
CA PHE A 62 -15.01 13.91 -6.46
C PHE A 62 -16.17 14.75 -5.90
N SER A 63 -17.16 15.12 -6.73
CA SER A 63 -18.32 15.93 -6.31
C SER A 63 -19.02 15.37 -5.08
N ASP A 64 -19.16 14.05 -5.02
CA ASP A 64 -19.91 13.34 -3.98
C ASP A 64 -19.08 13.07 -2.73
N ASN A 65 -17.76 13.29 -2.80
CA ASN A 65 -16.85 13.11 -1.67
C ASN A 65 -15.63 14.05 -1.77
N PRO A 66 -15.82 15.35 -1.53
CA PRO A 66 -14.74 16.34 -1.60
C PRO A 66 -13.64 16.09 -0.56
N VAL A 67 -13.98 15.48 0.59
CA VAL A 67 -13.02 15.13 1.65
C VAL A 67 -11.95 14.17 1.15
N MET A 68 -12.30 13.24 0.26
CA MET A 68 -11.33 12.32 -0.34
C MET A 68 -10.32 13.06 -1.23
N LEU A 69 -10.76 14.09 -1.96
CA LEU A 69 -9.86 14.91 -2.77
C LEU A 69 -8.90 15.72 -1.90
N ASP A 70 -9.39 16.28 -0.79
CA ASP A 70 -8.53 17.01 0.16
C ASP A 70 -7.47 16.11 0.78
N ARG A 71 -7.81 14.85 1.03
CA ARG A 71 -6.83 13.84 1.46
C ARG A 71 -5.81 13.49 0.38
N ILE A 72 -6.12 13.62 -0.90
CA ILE A 72 -5.14 13.47 -1.98
C ILE A 72 -4.19 14.67 -2.02
N ARG A 73 -4.67 15.90 -1.80
CA ARG A 73 -3.83 17.13 -1.77
C ARG A 73 -2.66 17.00 -0.80
N LYS A 74 -2.97 16.55 0.42
CA LYS A 74 -1.98 16.20 1.45
C LYS A 74 -2.05 14.71 1.72
N LEU A 75 -1.46 13.95 0.80
CA LEU A 75 -1.52 12.50 0.81
C LEU A 75 -0.87 11.92 2.07
N PRO A 76 -1.62 11.22 2.95
CA PRO A 76 -1.05 10.50 4.08
C PRO A 76 -0.14 9.37 3.57
N PHE A 77 1.16 9.63 3.58
CA PHE A 77 2.15 8.77 2.94
C PHE A 77 2.61 7.64 3.86
N ALA A 78 3.01 7.96 5.09
CA ALA A 78 3.43 6.97 6.08
C ALA A 78 2.95 7.30 7.49
N GLY A 79 2.51 6.29 8.23
CA GLY A 79 2.17 6.38 9.64
C GLY A 79 3.11 5.53 10.50
N PHE A 80 3.45 6.04 11.68
CA PHE A 80 4.38 5.41 12.61
C PHE A 80 3.78 5.26 14.00
N GLU A 81 3.96 4.07 14.57
CA GLU A 81 3.73 3.76 15.99
C GLU A 81 5.02 3.25 16.60
N ILE A 82 5.40 3.80 17.74
CA ILE A 82 6.68 3.58 18.40
C ILE A 82 6.41 3.10 19.82
N GLU A 83 6.89 1.90 20.12
CA GLU A 83 6.73 1.29 21.42
C GLU A 83 8.05 1.20 22.18
N GLY A 84 8.00 1.61 23.45
CA GLY A 84 9.16 1.64 24.34
C GLY A 84 9.43 0.32 25.07
N SER A 85 10.08 0.45 26.23
CA SER A 85 10.65 -0.65 27.04
C SER A 85 9.67 -1.71 27.55
N THR A 86 8.41 -1.36 27.82
CA THR A 86 7.49 -2.29 28.49
C THR A 86 6.14 -2.26 27.79
N THR A 87 5.87 -3.31 27.01
CA THR A 87 4.65 -3.43 26.23
C THR A 87 4.07 -4.85 26.29
N SER A 88 2.76 -4.92 26.51
CA SER A 88 2.03 -6.18 26.41
C SER A 88 1.77 -6.55 24.95
N SER A 89 1.51 -7.81 24.65
CA SER A 89 1.09 -8.22 23.30
C SER A 89 -0.15 -7.46 22.81
N LYS A 90 -1.05 -7.06 23.73
CA LYS A 90 -2.25 -6.29 23.38
C LYS A 90 -1.90 -4.87 22.95
N ASN A 91 -0.93 -4.23 23.61
CA ASN A 91 -0.49 -2.88 23.23
C ASN A 91 0.18 -2.88 21.85
N GLN A 92 1.12 -3.82 21.61
CA GLN A 92 1.73 -3.95 20.28
C GLN A 92 0.69 -4.29 19.19
N LEU A 93 -0.29 -5.14 19.50
CA LEU A 93 -1.39 -5.43 18.57
C LEU A 93 -2.23 -4.18 18.28
N SER A 94 -2.47 -3.34 19.28
CA SER A 94 -3.17 -2.06 19.11
C SER A 94 -2.42 -1.11 18.18
N ASN A 95 -1.08 -1.09 18.18
CA ASN A 95 -0.31 -0.25 17.24
C ASN A 95 -0.60 -0.64 15.78
N PHE A 96 -0.64 -1.94 15.48
CA PHE A 96 -1.02 -2.42 14.14
C PHE A 96 -2.46 -2.04 13.80
N ALA A 97 -3.40 -2.20 14.74
CA ALA A 97 -4.79 -1.83 14.54
C ALA A 97 -4.96 -0.31 14.30
N ASN A 98 -4.24 0.52 15.07
CA ASN A 98 -4.30 1.97 14.96
C ASN A 98 -3.85 2.44 13.58
N LEU A 99 -2.71 1.92 13.11
CA LEU A 99 -2.19 2.18 11.77
C LEU A 99 -3.08 1.63 10.66
N TYR A 100 -3.69 0.45 10.87
CA TYR A 100 -4.62 -0.13 9.90
C TYR A 100 -5.89 0.71 9.72
N CYS A 101 -6.37 1.35 10.80
CA CYS A 101 -7.46 2.33 10.72
C CYS A 101 -7.03 3.63 10.04
N GLY A 102 -5.73 3.91 10.03
CA GLY A 102 -5.16 5.02 9.29
C GLY A 102 -5.17 4.78 7.79
N ASP A 103 -5.22 5.88 7.05
CA ASP A 103 -5.23 5.85 5.60
C ASP A 103 -3.82 6.04 5.00
N TYR A 104 -2.81 5.45 5.60
CA TYR A 104 -1.43 5.61 5.13
C TYR A 104 -1.09 4.60 4.03
N LEU A 105 -0.33 5.03 3.03
CA LEU A 105 0.21 4.12 2.01
C LEU A 105 1.19 3.09 2.60
N PHE A 106 1.92 3.50 3.64
CA PHE A 106 2.91 2.69 4.35
C PHE A 106 2.73 2.82 5.87
N ASN A 107 2.83 1.71 6.59
CA ASN A 107 2.66 1.67 8.03
C ASN A 107 3.92 1.11 8.68
N PHE A 108 4.39 1.73 9.75
CA PHE A 108 5.60 1.31 10.45
C PHE A 108 5.33 1.16 11.93
N VAL A 109 5.56 -0.04 12.46
CA VAL A 109 5.60 -0.28 13.90
C VAL A 109 7.05 -0.46 14.30
N ILE A 110 7.52 0.40 15.19
CA ILE A 110 8.90 0.43 15.67
C ILE A 110 8.90 0.05 17.14
N VAL A 111 9.82 -0.81 17.54
CA VAL A 111 10.05 -1.15 18.95
C VAL A 111 11.46 -0.76 19.36
N ASN A 112 11.67 -0.53 20.65
CA ASN A 112 13.02 -0.45 21.23
C ASN A 112 13.26 -1.68 22.10
N ASN A 113 13.81 -2.73 21.49
CA ASN A 113 14.02 -4.01 22.17
C ASN A 113 15.07 -3.91 23.28
N ASP A 114 16.15 -3.16 23.07
CA ASP A 114 17.23 -2.99 24.06
C ASP A 114 16.77 -2.29 25.33
N ALA A 115 15.77 -1.41 25.22
CA ALA A 115 15.17 -0.77 26.39
C ALA A 115 14.30 -1.74 27.22
N ALA A 116 14.02 -2.97 26.77
CA ALA A 116 13.04 -3.86 27.38
C ALA A 116 13.57 -4.67 28.58
N VAL A 117 13.72 -3.97 29.72
CA VAL A 117 14.34 -4.33 31.01
C VAL A 117 14.17 -5.77 31.54
N LYS A 118 13.11 -6.52 31.17
CA LYS A 118 12.82 -7.85 31.78
C LYS A 118 12.96 -9.06 30.87
N GLU A 119 12.85 -8.90 29.54
CA GLU A 119 12.80 -10.07 28.63
C GLU A 119 13.54 -9.87 27.30
N ASN A 120 13.84 -8.63 26.86
CA ASN A 120 14.36 -8.36 25.50
C ASN A 120 13.63 -9.12 24.38
N ASP A 121 12.33 -9.38 24.56
CA ASP A 121 11.49 -10.20 23.68
C ASP A 121 10.51 -9.38 22.84
N THR A 122 10.58 -8.05 22.96
CA THR A 122 9.65 -7.11 22.34
C THR A 122 9.67 -7.21 20.81
N TYR A 123 10.85 -7.40 20.22
CA TYR A 123 11.01 -7.57 18.77
C TYR A 123 10.43 -8.91 18.28
N ARG A 124 10.87 -10.04 18.85
CA ARG A 124 10.38 -11.37 18.44
C ARG A 124 8.86 -11.49 18.63
N ARG A 125 8.32 -10.94 19.72
CA ARG A 125 6.87 -10.86 19.97
C ARG A 125 6.15 -10.02 18.91
N GLY A 126 6.66 -8.82 18.61
CA GLY A 126 6.06 -7.94 17.62
C GLY A 126 6.06 -8.56 16.21
N LEU A 127 7.09 -9.31 15.83
CA LEU A 127 7.12 -10.03 14.55
C LEU A 127 6.03 -11.12 14.47
N LYS A 128 5.78 -11.85 15.57
CA LYS A 128 4.65 -12.81 15.63
C LYS A 128 3.31 -12.10 15.49
N LEU A 129 3.16 -10.94 16.13
CA LEU A 129 1.93 -10.14 16.06
C LEU A 129 1.72 -9.54 14.68
N HIS A 130 2.78 -9.11 13.99
CA HIS A 130 2.71 -8.67 12.59
C HIS A 130 2.15 -9.78 11.70
N ARG A 131 2.67 -11.01 11.82
CA ARG A 131 2.18 -12.18 11.07
C ARG A 131 0.72 -12.49 11.38
N TYR A 132 0.37 -12.53 12.67
CA TYR A 132 -1.01 -12.75 13.14
C TYR A 132 -1.97 -11.68 12.61
N PHE A 133 -1.60 -10.41 12.73
CA PHE A 133 -2.44 -9.31 12.28
C PHE A 133 -2.62 -9.32 10.75
N THR A 134 -1.53 -9.56 10.01
CA THR A 134 -1.57 -9.65 8.54
C THR A 134 -2.45 -10.81 8.07
N SER A 135 -2.42 -11.96 8.76
CA SER A 135 -3.28 -13.10 8.41
C SER A 135 -4.76 -12.84 8.71
N MET A 136 -5.07 -12.07 9.76
CA MET A 136 -6.44 -11.77 10.19
C MET A 136 -7.08 -10.60 9.43
N CYS A 137 -6.33 -9.50 9.24
CA CYS A 137 -6.83 -8.24 8.70
C CYS A 137 -6.42 -8.00 7.24
N GLY A 138 -5.58 -8.89 6.69
CA GLY A 138 -4.98 -8.76 5.38
C GLY A 138 -3.75 -7.86 5.36
N TYR A 139 -2.99 -7.97 4.29
CA TYR A 139 -1.80 -7.16 4.06
C TYR A 139 -2.17 -5.72 3.66
N ARG A 140 -1.72 -4.76 4.48
CA ARG A 140 -1.38 -3.39 4.07
C ARG A 140 0.15 -3.30 4.11
N ASN A 141 0.79 -2.37 3.40
CA ASN A 141 2.25 -2.22 3.39
C ASN A 141 2.78 -1.84 4.79
N THR A 142 2.81 -2.82 5.70
CA THR A 142 3.06 -2.68 7.11
C THR A 142 4.37 -3.37 7.44
N PHE A 143 5.29 -2.59 7.99
CA PHE A 143 6.64 -3.01 8.33
C PHE A 143 6.82 -2.97 9.84
N PHE A 144 7.49 -3.98 10.36
CA PHE A 144 7.84 -4.07 11.77
C PHE A 144 9.36 -4.09 11.90
N ALA A 145 9.90 -3.21 12.73
CA ALA A 145 11.34 -3.06 12.89
C ALA A 145 11.73 -2.74 14.34
N ASP A 146 12.94 -3.13 14.74
CA ASP A 146 13.57 -2.60 15.93
C ASP A 146 14.19 -1.23 15.63
N TRP A 147 14.33 -0.40 16.66
CA TRP A 147 15.01 0.88 16.57
C TRP A 147 16.41 0.75 15.97
N THR A 148 17.15 -0.32 16.28
CA THR A 148 18.48 -0.57 15.70
C THR A 148 18.44 -0.68 14.18
N HIS A 149 17.41 -1.34 13.62
CA HIS A 149 17.24 -1.42 12.16
C HIS A 149 16.95 -0.03 11.57
N ILE A 150 16.11 0.74 12.25
CA ILE A 150 15.77 2.10 11.83
C ILE A 150 17.00 3.01 11.89
N SER A 151 17.70 3.09 13.02
CA SER A 151 18.82 3.99 13.24
C SER A 151 19.96 3.72 12.25
N ARG A 152 20.33 2.45 12.05
CA ARG A 152 21.34 2.06 11.06
C ARG A 152 20.89 2.34 9.62
N SER A 153 19.61 2.15 9.30
CA SER A 153 19.09 2.51 7.98
C SER A 153 19.18 4.00 7.70
N ILE A 154 19.09 4.85 8.73
CA ILE A 154 19.24 6.31 8.65
C ILE A 154 20.72 6.68 8.50
N GLU A 155 21.60 6.07 9.27
CA GLU A 155 23.06 6.27 9.21
C GLU A 155 23.62 5.91 7.83
N ASN A 156 23.16 4.79 7.26
CA ASN A 156 23.59 4.28 5.97
C ASN A 156 22.88 4.97 4.78
N LEU A 157 21.93 5.87 5.03
CA LEU A 157 21.14 6.53 4.00
C LEU A 157 21.96 7.60 3.25
N LYS A 158 22.28 7.29 1.99
CA LYS A 158 22.85 8.24 1.03
C LYS A 158 21.76 8.83 0.14
N THR A 159 21.37 10.08 0.39
CA THR A 159 20.36 10.81 -0.39
C THR A 159 20.88 12.16 -0.87
N ASN A 160 20.55 12.52 -2.09
CA ASN A 160 20.79 13.83 -2.69
C ASN A 160 19.48 14.62 -2.79
N LYS A 161 19.57 15.95 -2.96
CA LYS A 161 18.38 16.82 -3.08
C LYS A 161 17.46 16.40 -4.25
N ASP A 162 18.04 15.93 -5.34
CA ASP A 162 17.29 15.50 -6.54
C ASP A 162 16.53 14.18 -6.35
N ASP A 163 16.76 13.45 -5.26
CA ASP A 163 16.06 12.20 -4.97
C ASP A 163 14.66 12.43 -4.37
N ILE A 164 14.34 13.66 -3.97
CA ILE A 164 13.10 14.01 -3.26
C ILE A 164 11.89 14.09 -4.21
N PHE A 165 12.14 14.28 -5.50
CA PHE A 165 11.08 14.43 -6.49
C PHE A 165 10.44 13.07 -6.82
N PRO A 166 9.11 13.00 -6.93
CA PRO A 166 8.47 11.85 -7.56
C PRO A 166 8.92 11.83 -9.03
N SER A 167 9.29 10.66 -9.55
CA SER A 167 9.50 10.54 -10.99
C SER A 167 8.14 10.38 -11.67
N THR A 168 7.73 11.36 -12.44
CA THR A 168 6.64 11.22 -13.40
C THR A 168 7.26 10.64 -14.66
N SER A 169 6.83 9.45 -15.10
CA SER A 169 7.13 9.05 -16.46
C SER A 169 6.20 9.79 -17.42
N GLU A 170 6.55 9.83 -18.71
CA GLU A 170 5.69 10.40 -19.76
C GLU A 170 4.24 9.92 -19.60
N ILE A 171 3.26 10.80 -19.79
CA ILE A 171 1.83 10.47 -19.76
C ILE A 171 1.59 9.34 -20.77
N ARG A 172 1.45 8.10 -20.29
CA ARG A 172 1.24 6.96 -21.19
C ARG A 172 -0.24 6.78 -21.48
N THR A 173 -0.61 7.38 -22.61
CA THR A 173 -1.82 7.17 -23.42
C THR A 173 -3.13 7.70 -22.85
N THR A 174 -3.63 8.76 -23.48
CA THR A 174 -4.98 9.35 -23.27
C THR A 174 -6.07 8.64 -24.08
N LYS A 175 -5.71 7.69 -24.95
CA LYS A 175 -6.67 6.87 -25.71
C LYS A 175 -6.94 5.57 -24.96
N ARG A 176 -8.21 5.20 -24.82
CA ARG A 176 -8.58 3.92 -24.19
C ARG A 176 -8.02 2.74 -24.98
N SER A 177 -7.38 1.82 -24.28
CA SER A 177 -6.97 0.53 -24.84
C SER A 177 -8.20 -0.37 -25.00
N THR A 178 -8.32 -1.08 -26.11
CA THR A 178 -9.50 -1.88 -26.48
C THR A 178 -9.62 -3.21 -25.73
N TYR A 179 -9.03 -3.34 -24.53
CA TYR A 179 -9.19 -4.55 -23.72
C TYR A 179 -10.63 -4.58 -23.16
N GLY A 180 -11.43 -5.57 -23.59
CA GLY A 180 -12.80 -5.78 -23.10
C GLY A 180 -13.93 -5.43 -24.08
N GLY A 181 -13.65 -4.79 -25.22
CA GLY A 181 -14.54 -4.81 -26.40
C GLY A 181 -15.85 -4.01 -26.35
N GLU A 182 -16.18 -3.31 -25.26
CA GLU A 182 -17.44 -2.55 -25.18
C GLU A 182 -17.28 -1.08 -25.58
N VAL A 183 -17.95 -0.67 -26.66
CA VAL A 183 -17.97 0.72 -27.17
C VAL A 183 -18.42 1.72 -26.11
N ALA A 184 -19.41 1.36 -25.28
CA ALA A 184 -19.92 2.21 -24.20
C ALA A 184 -18.85 2.58 -23.16
N SER A 185 -17.86 1.70 -22.94
CA SER A 185 -16.74 1.98 -22.03
C SER A 185 -15.82 3.08 -22.56
N VAL A 186 -15.70 3.22 -23.89
CA VAL A 186 -14.88 4.26 -24.53
C VAL A 186 -15.49 5.63 -24.31
N GLU A 187 -16.79 5.79 -24.57
CA GLU A 187 -17.50 7.05 -24.35
C GLU A 187 -17.45 7.51 -22.89
N MET A 188 -17.65 6.58 -21.94
CA MET A 188 -17.53 6.88 -20.50
C MET A 188 -16.10 7.31 -20.12
N TYR A 189 -15.07 6.67 -20.70
CA TYR A 189 -13.68 7.04 -20.48
C TYR A 189 -13.33 8.42 -21.04
N GLU A 190 -13.82 8.75 -22.23
CA GLU A 190 -13.58 10.04 -22.88
C GLU A 190 -14.13 11.21 -22.06
N LYS A 191 -15.22 11.00 -21.30
CA LYS A 191 -15.77 12.00 -20.37
C LYS A 191 -14.84 12.30 -19.19
N ILE A 192 -14.10 11.30 -18.69
CA ILE A 192 -13.31 11.43 -17.44
C ILE A 192 -11.82 11.68 -17.68
N VAL A 193 -11.26 11.18 -18.79
CA VAL A 193 -9.82 11.26 -19.07
C VAL A 193 -9.25 12.68 -19.09
N PRO A 194 -9.97 13.75 -19.51
CA PRO A 194 -9.43 15.11 -19.47
C PRO A 194 -9.11 15.56 -18.05
N TYR A 195 -9.96 15.24 -17.07
CA TYR A 195 -9.73 15.60 -15.65
C TYR A 195 -8.47 14.94 -15.10
N ILE A 196 -8.29 13.65 -15.41
CA ILE A 196 -7.14 12.86 -14.96
C ILE A 196 -5.87 13.36 -15.64
N SER A 197 -5.92 13.57 -16.96
CA SER A 197 -4.77 14.03 -17.76
C SER A 197 -4.32 15.43 -17.33
N ASN A 198 -5.28 16.33 -17.09
CA ASN A 198 -5.01 17.69 -16.63
C ASN A 198 -4.45 17.76 -15.21
N SER A 199 -4.55 16.67 -14.43
CA SER A 199 -3.91 16.59 -13.11
C SER A 199 -2.39 16.49 -13.18
N GLY A 200 -1.84 16.06 -14.31
CA GLY A 200 -0.40 15.84 -14.50
C GLY A 200 0.14 14.56 -13.85
N MET A 201 -0.72 13.74 -13.22
CA MET A 201 -0.34 12.41 -12.77
C MET A 201 -0.18 11.43 -13.94
N GLU A 202 0.64 10.41 -13.74
CA GLU A 202 0.85 9.35 -14.72
C GLU A 202 -0.39 8.45 -14.79
N ILE A 203 -0.91 8.27 -16.01
CA ILE A 203 -2.02 7.37 -16.30
C ILE A 203 -1.48 6.04 -16.81
N ARG A 204 -2.00 4.93 -16.27
CA ARG A 204 -1.77 3.58 -16.80
C ARG A 204 -3.12 2.89 -16.98
N GLN A 205 -3.22 2.05 -17.99
CA GLN A 205 -4.41 1.25 -18.26
C GLN A 205 -4.11 -0.25 -18.10
N ASN A 206 -5.14 -1.05 -17.77
CA ASN A 206 -5.02 -2.49 -17.50
C ASN A 206 -3.89 -2.79 -16.50
N TYR A 207 -3.82 -1.96 -15.46
CA TYR A 207 -2.73 -1.97 -14.50
C TYR A 207 -2.84 -3.17 -13.57
N ALA A 208 -1.72 -3.86 -13.40
CA ALA A 208 -1.57 -4.95 -12.45
C ALA A 208 -0.75 -4.48 -11.24
N PRO A 209 -1.33 -4.46 -10.03
CA PRO A 209 -0.60 -4.22 -8.79
C PRO A 209 0.54 -5.20 -8.58
N TYR A 210 1.64 -4.74 -7.97
CA TYR A 210 2.88 -5.51 -7.86
C TYR A 210 2.88 -6.58 -6.76
N LYS A 211 1.91 -6.57 -5.83
CA LYS A 211 1.92 -7.41 -4.62
C LYS A 211 2.14 -8.90 -4.94
N ALA A 212 1.34 -9.47 -5.83
CA ALA A 212 1.45 -10.87 -6.22
C ALA A 212 2.77 -11.19 -6.94
N GLN A 213 3.37 -10.20 -7.63
CA GLN A 213 4.70 -10.36 -8.24
C GLN A 213 5.78 -10.46 -7.17
N TRP A 214 5.70 -9.63 -6.12
CA TRP A 214 6.63 -9.66 -4.99
C TRP A 214 6.51 -10.97 -4.19
N GLU A 215 5.28 -11.41 -3.90
CA GLU A 215 5.02 -12.68 -3.21
C GLU A 215 5.54 -13.87 -4.03
N PHE A 216 5.25 -13.91 -5.34
CA PHE A 216 5.77 -14.95 -6.22
C PHE A 216 7.30 -14.99 -6.24
N MET A 217 7.95 -13.83 -6.35
CA MET A 217 9.40 -13.72 -6.38
C MET A 217 10.04 -14.19 -5.07
N LEU A 218 9.47 -13.81 -3.92
CA LEU A 218 9.92 -14.29 -2.63
C LEU A 218 9.78 -15.81 -2.53
N ASN A 219 8.62 -16.37 -2.88
CA ASN A 219 8.38 -17.81 -2.85
C ASN A 219 9.35 -18.58 -3.77
N GLN A 220 9.59 -18.06 -4.98
CA GLN A 220 10.59 -18.61 -5.91
C GLN A 220 12.00 -18.56 -5.32
N HIS A 221 12.39 -17.45 -4.69
CA HIS A 221 13.69 -17.34 -4.05
C HIS A 221 13.85 -18.37 -2.94
N VAL A 222 12.86 -18.49 -2.04
CA VAL A 222 12.89 -19.49 -0.96
C VAL A 222 12.97 -20.91 -1.55
N TYR A 223 12.15 -21.22 -2.55
CA TYR A 223 12.10 -22.51 -3.20
C TYR A 223 13.46 -22.90 -3.83
N ASN A 224 14.10 -21.99 -4.55
CA ASN A 224 15.39 -22.23 -5.20
C ASN A 224 16.56 -22.38 -4.22
N ASN A 225 16.39 -21.99 -2.95
CA ASN A 225 17.38 -22.15 -1.90
C ASN A 225 17.08 -23.33 -0.95
N LEU A 226 16.07 -24.16 -1.26
CA LEU A 226 15.83 -25.39 -0.52
C LEU A 226 16.89 -26.44 -0.91
N GLU A 227 17.52 -27.07 0.08
CA GLU A 227 18.45 -28.20 -0.16
C GLU A 227 17.75 -29.40 -0.81
N SER A 228 16.47 -29.60 -0.48
CA SER A 228 15.56 -30.53 -1.15
C SER A 228 14.13 -30.03 -1.05
N SER A 229 13.32 -30.21 -2.11
CA SER A 229 11.90 -29.89 -2.09
C SER A 229 11.05 -31.16 -2.04
N SER A 230 10.05 -31.16 -1.15
CA SER A 230 9.00 -32.18 -1.12
C SER A 230 7.78 -31.67 -1.90
N GLU A 231 6.89 -32.58 -2.32
CA GLU A 231 5.62 -32.17 -2.96
C GLU A 231 4.84 -31.20 -2.08
N ILE A 232 4.83 -31.40 -0.76
CA ILE A 232 4.20 -30.47 0.20
C ILE A 232 4.83 -29.07 0.11
N ALA A 233 6.16 -28.99 0.04
CA ALA A 233 6.85 -27.71 -0.11
C ALA A 233 6.52 -27.04 -1.45
N ASP A 234 6.46 -27.81 -2.53
CA ASP A 234 6.11 -27.31 -3.86
C ASP A 234 4.71 -26.66 -3.86
N PHE A 235 3.72 -27.29 -3.22
CA PHE A 235 2.36 -26.74 -3.11
C PHE A 235 2.27 -25.59 -2.12
N TYR A 236 2.95 -25.69 -0.96
CA TYR A 236 2.94 -24.62 0.06
C TYR A 236 3.54 -23.31 -0.46
N LEU A 237 4.63 -23.39 -1.22
CA LEU A 237 5.28 -22.23 -1.86
C LEU A 237 4.61 -21.85 -3.19
N LEU A 238 3.49 -22.48 -3.55
CA LEU A 238 2.72 -22.23 -4.77
C LEU A 238 3.55 -22.40 -6.05
N GLN A 239 4.50 -23.33 -6.05
CA GLN A 239 5.32 -23.71 -7.20
C GLN A 239 4.66 -24.79 -8.06
N LYS A 240 3.67 -25.48 -7.48
CA LYS A 240 2.78 -26.42 -8.15
C LYS A 240 1.34 -26.15 -7.75
N THR A 241 0.42 -26.31 -8.70
CA THR A 241 -1.02 -26.21 -8.47
C THR A 241 -1.75 -27.30 -9.24
N PHE A 242 -2.93 -27.71 -8.74
CA PHE A 242 -3.82 -28.58 -9.51
C PHE A 242 -4.60 -27.74 -10.52
N VAL A 243 -4.54 -28.13 -11.78
CA VAL A 243 -5.35 -27.51 -12.85
C VAL A 243 -6.78 -28.02 -12.80
N SER A 244 -6.94 -29.31 -12.50
CA SER A 244 -8.23 -29.95 -12.27
C SER A 244 -8.11 -30.88 -11.06
N PRO A 245 -8.97 -30.74 -10.03
CA PRO A 245 -8.98 -31.62 -8.87
C PRO A 245 -9.24 -33.08 -9.22
N ASP A 246 -10.09 -33.33 -10.23
CA ASP A 246 -10.58 -34.67 -10.56
C ASP A 246 -9.50 -35.55 -11.19
N PHE A 247 -8.63 -34.94 -12.00
CA PHE A 247 -7.58 -35.66 -12.72
C PHE A 247 -6.21 -35.58 -12.04
N LYS A 248 -6.12 -34.89 -10.88
CA LYS A 248 -4.86 -34.59 -10.18
C LYS A 248 -3.78 -34.06 -11.11
N GLN A 249 -4.17 -33.33 -12.17
CA GLN A 249 -3.24 -32.80 -13.14
C GLN A 249 -2.50 -31.62 -12.52
N VAL A 250 -1.21 -31.81 -12.26
CA VAL A 250 -0.35 -30.79 -11.66
C VAL A 250 0.31 -29.95 -12.73
N ARG A 251 0.32 -28.63 -12.52
CA ARG A 251 1.08 -27.68 -13.33
C ARG A 251 2.12 -26.97 -12.48
N LYS A 252 3.32 -26.80 -13.03
CA LYS A 252 4.37 -25.98 -12.43
C LYS A 252 4.09 -24.50 -12.69
N SER A 253 4.30 -23.68 -11.66
CA SER A 253 4.15 -22.24 -11.74
C SER A 253 5.44 -21.59 -12.23
N SER A 254 5.34 -20.87 -13.34
CA SER A 254 6.47 -20.20 -13.99
C SER A 254 6.40 -18.68 -13.91
N LYS A 255 5.19 -18.15 -13.68
CA LYS A 255 4.88 -16.73 -13.63
C LYS A 255 3.83 -16.46 -12.54
N PRO A 256 3.72 -15.21 -12.03
CA PRO A 256 2.78 -14.88 -10.95
C PRO A 256 1.32 -15.31 -11.22
N VAL A 257 0.82 -15.15 -12.46
CA VAL A 257 -0.55 -15.55 -12.83
C VAL A 257 -0.83 -17.05 -12.75
N ASP A 258 0.21 -17.90 -12.67
CA ASP A 258 0.02 -19.34 -12.51
C ASP A 258 -0.32 -19.71 -11.04
N SER A 259 0.01 -18.83 -10.08
CA SER A 259 -0.12 -19.07 -8.64
C SER A 259 -1.08 -18.11 -7.94
N TYR A 260 -1.30 -16.93 -8.52
CA TYR A 260 -2.05 -15.85 -7.90
C TYR A 260 -3.08 -15.25 -8.86
N TYR A 261 -4.20 -14.83 -8.31
CA TYR A 261 -5.07 -13.88 -9.00
C TYR A 261 -4.36 -12.52 -9.10
N ILE A 262 -4.25 -12.00 -10.33
CA ILE A 262 -3.65 -10.69 -10.58
C ILE A 262 -4.80 -9.72 -10.91
N PRO A 263 -5.17 -8.82 -9.99
CA PRO A 263 -6.21 -7.84 -10.27
C PRO A 263 -5.77 -6.94 -11.42
N LYS A 264 -6.70 -6.68 -12.33
CA LYS A 264 -6.54 -5.76 -13.44
C LYS A 264 -7.48 -4.59 -13.23
N LEU A 265 -6.90 -3.42 -13.01
CA LEU A 265 -7.63 -2.17 -12.88
C LEU A 265 -7.69 -1.51 -14.26
N ASP A 266 -8.88 -1.13 -14.72
CA ASP A 266 -9.09 -0.51 -16.03
C ASP A 266 -8.15 0.68 -16.25
N VAL A 267 -8.17 1.62 -15.31
CA VAL A 267 -7.32 2.82 -15.34
C VAL A 267 -6.80 3.09 -13.93
N VAL A 268 -5.53 3.49 -13.84
CA VAL A 268 -4.96 4.07 -12.62
C VAL A 268 -4.26 5.37 -12.93
N SER A 269 -4.32 6.29 -11.98
CA SER A 269 -3.61 7.55 -11.99
C SER A 269 -2.76 7.67 -10.73
N GLY A 270 -1.50 8.03 -10.88
CA GLY A 270 -0.58 8.11 -9.76
C GLY A 270 0.81 8.60 -10.15
N PHE A 271 1.80 8.25 -9.34
CA PHE A 271 3.18 8.67 -9.56
C PHE A 271 4.15 7.67 -8.93
N ASN A 272 5.41 7.69 -9.36
CA ASN A 272 6.43 6.91 -8.67
C ASN A 272 6.82 7.59 -7.36
N SER A 273 6.89 6.80 -6.29
CA SER A 273 7.40 7.23 -4.98
C SER A 273 8.71 8.03 -5.11
N PRO A 274 8.96 9.02 -4.23
CA PRO A 274 10.25 9.69 -4.14
C PRO A 274 11.40 8.68 -4.09
N ARG A 275 12.47 8.93 -4.86
CA ARG A 275 13.65 8.05 -4.89
C ARG A 275 14.33 7.99 -3.54
N SER A 276 14.31 9.09 -2.79
CA SER A 276 14.82 9.21 -1.42
C SER A 276 14.17 8.15 -0.51
N PHE A 277 12.84 8.01 -0.60
CA PHE A 277 12.09 7.01 0.14
C PHE A 277 12.47 5.58 -0.27
N ILE A 278 12.59 5.30 -1.57
CA ILE A 278 13.00 3.96 -2.04
C ILE A 278 14.43 3.61 -1.59
N LYS A 279 15.35 4.58 -1.59
CA LYS A 279 16.70 4.40 -1.05
C LYS A 279 16.67 4.08 0.44
N TRP A 280 15.83 4.77 1.23
CA TRP A 280 15.65 4.45 2.64
C TRP A 280 15.03 3.07 2.85
N MET A 281 13.97 2.71 2.11
CA MET A 281 13.36 1.38 2.17
C MET A 281 14.37 0.28 1.83
N LYS A 282 15.29 0.51 0.88
CA LYS A 282 16.38 -0.41 0.57
C LYS A 282 17.39 -0.53 1.72
N ALA A 283 17.76 0.59 2.34
CA ALA A 283 18.65 0.58 3.52
C ALA A 283 17.99 -0.18 4.68
N LEU A 284 16.72 0.08 4.98
CA LEU A 284 15.95 -0.64 6.00
C LEU A 284 15.86 -2.14 5.69
N ALA A 285 15.58 -2.50 4.44
CA ALA A 285 15.54 -3.89 4.00
C ALA A 285 16.87 -4.63 4.24
N SER A 286 17.99 -3.93 4.06
CA SER A 286 19.33 -4.47 4.34
C SER A 286 19.54 -4.70 5.84
N GLU A 287 19.13 -3.77 6.69
CA GLU A 287 19.29 -3.89 8.15
C GLU A 287 18.42 -5.00 8.76
N LEU A 288 17.28 -5.31 8.13
CA LEU A 288 16.41 -6.42 8.54
C LEU A 288 17.05 -7.80 8.30
N ASN A 289 18.11 -7.90 7.49
CA ASN A 289 18.75 -9.17 7.12
C ASN A 289 17.72 -10.22 6.66
N ASN A 290 17.76 -11.43 7.23
CA ASN A 290 16.84 -12.52 6.88
C ASN A 290 15.38 -12.23 7.27
N ASP A 291 15.10 -11.31 8.20
CA ASP A 291 13.72 -10.96 8.57
C ASP A 291 13.00 -10.19 7.45
N VAL A 292 13.72 -9.70 6.43
CA VAL A 292 13.14 -9.05 5.27
C VAL A 292 12.14 -9.95 4.52
N VAL A 293 12.24 -11.28 4.66
CA VAL A 293 11.29 -12.26 4.08
C VAL A 293 9.85 -12.08 4.59
N ASN A 294 9.66 -11.42 5.74
CA ASN A 294 8.31 -11.10 6.23
C ASN A 294 7.65 -9.96 5.44
N PHE A 295 8.39 -9.28 4.56
CA PHE A 295 7.96 -8.08 3.85
C PHE A 295 8.29 -8.19 2.36
N PRO A 296 7.43 -8.83 1.52
CA PRO A 296 7.72 -9.11 0.12
C PRO A 296 8.16 -7.88 -0.69
N MET A 297 7.58 -6.70 -0.42
CA MET A 297 7.98 -5.45 -1.05
C MET A 297 9.43 -5.06 -0.74
N LEU A 298 9.85 -5.11 0.54
CA LEU A 298 11.22 -4.80 0.94
C LEU A 298 12.20 -5.81 0.35
N PHE A 299 11.82 -7.09 0.34
CA PHE A 299 12.61 -8.14 -0.31
C PHE A 299 12.80 -7.84 -1.82
N ALA A 300 11.76 -7.39 -2.52
CA ALA A 300 11.83 -6.99 -3.93
C ALA A 300 12.70 -5.76 -4.20
N ILE A 301 12.65 -4.77 -3.30
CA ILE A 301 13.51 -3.58 -3.36
C ILE A 301 14.98 -3.96 -3.11
N LEU A 302 15.25 -4.80 -2.10
CA LEU A 302 16.60 -5.24 -1.74
C LEU A 302 17.28 -5.98 -2.90
N ASN A 303 16.54 -6.90 -3.55
CA ASN A 303 17.01 -7.69 -4.69
C ASN A 303 17.00 -6.91 -6.03
N GLY A 304 16.73 -5.59 -6.02
CA GLY A 304 16.84 -4.73 -7.20
C GLY A 304 15.77 -4.94 -8.27
N THR A 305 14.74 -5.74 -8.00
CA THR A 305 13.60 -5.95 -8.91
C THR A 305 12.71 -4.72 -8.96
N VAL A 306 12.60 -3.98 -7.85
CA VAL A 306 11.88 -2.71 -7.77
C VAL A 306 12.88 -1.57 -7.70
N GLN A 307 13.04 -0.85 -8.81
CA GLN A 307 13.87 0.37 -8.88
C GLN A 307 13.03 1.64 -8.72
N ASN A 308 11.80 1.61 -9.24
CA ASN A 308 10.78 2.64 -9.07
C ASN A 308 9.51 1.97 -8.55
N LEU A 309 8.84 2.60 -7.59
CA LEU A 309 7.59 2.11 -7.04
C LEU A 309 6.46 3.03 -7.48
N PHE A 310 5.66 2.60 -8.46
CA PHE A 310 4.46 3.32 -8.84
C PHE A 310 3.39 3.18 -7.76
N LEU A 311 2.86 4.32 -7.30
CA LEU A 311 1.82 4.43 -6.30
C LEU A 311 0.50 4.76 -7.01
N PRO A 312 -0.42 3.79 -7.17
CA PRO A 312 -1.73 4.05 -7.74
C PRO A 312 -2.58 4.84 -6.73
N ILE A 313 -2.68 6.15 -6.91
CA ILE A 313 -3.43 7.02 -5.99
C ILE A 313 -4.93 6.89 -6.30
N ILE A 314 -5.29 6.92 -7.57
CA ILE A 314 -6.67 6.79 -8.03
C ILE A 314 -6.73 5.57 -8.94
N SER A 315 -7.64 4.66 -8.66
CA SER A 315 -8.08 3.63 -9.61
C SER A 315 -9.46 3.97 -10.12
N ILE A 316 -9.75 3.54 -11.34
CA ILE A 316 -11.05 3.74 -11.97
C ILE A 316 -11.44 2.43 -12.64
N GLU A 317 -12.64 1.95 -12.33
CA GLU A 317 -13.29 0.86 -13.04
C GLU A 317 -14.50 1.43 -13.76
N ILE A 318 -14.63 1.11 -15.05
CA ILE A 318 -15.69 1.66 -15.91
C ILE A 318 -16.62 0.52 -16.26
N GLU A 319 -17.80 0.53 -15.65
CA GLU A 319 -18.74 -0.59 -15.69
C GLU A 319 -20.02 -0.15 -16.40
N SER A 320 -20.23 -0.68 -17.60
CA SER A 320 -21.42 -0.38 -18.43
C SER A 320 -22.69 -1.10 -17.94
N SER A 321 -22.51 -2.18 -17.16
CA SER A 321 -23.56 -3.07 -16.69
C SER A 321 -23.41 -3.37 -15.20
N ILE A 322 -24.55 -3.50 -14.52
CA ILE A 322 -24.60 -3.71 -13.06
C ILE A 322 -24.73 -5.21 -12.81
N ASN A 323 -23.61 -5.86 -12.54
CA ASN A 323 -23.58 -7.29 -12.28
C ASN A 323 -22.45 -7.66 -11.28
N LYS A 324 -22.23 -8.96 -11.04
CA LYS A 324 -21.23 -9.44 -10.07
C LYS A 324 -19.77 -9.08 -10.44
N HIS A 325 -19.49 -8.83 -11.72
CA HIS A 325 -18.19 -8.35 -12.21
C HIS A 325 -17.80 -7.03 -11.56
N MET A 326 -18.72 -6.05 -11.58
CA MET A 326 -18.56 -4.74 -10.93
C MET A 326 -18.21 -4.87 -9.44
N ASN A 327 -18.80 -5.83 -8.73
CA ASN A 327 -18.47 -6.08 -7.32
C ASN A 327 -16.98 -6.47 -7.14
N GLY A 328 -16.44 -7.24 -8.08
CA GLY A 328 -15.02 -7.57 -8.15
C GLY A 328 -14.15 -6.33 -8.40
N GLY A 329 -14.58 -5.45 -9.31
CA GLY A 329 -13.94 -4.16 -9.57
C GLY A 329 -13.89 -3.26 -8.33
N ILE A 330 -15.01 -3.11 -7.61
CA ILE A 330 -15.08 -2.35 -6.34
C ILE A 330 -14.04 -2.87 -5.33
N LEU A 331 -13.96 -4.19 -5.15
CA LEU A 331 -13.00 -4.79 -4.22
C LEU A 331 -11.55 -4.61 -4.69
N ASN A 332 -11.28 -4.78 -5.99
CA ASN A 332 -9.94 -4.59 -6.56
C ASN A 332 -9.46 -3.16 -6.36
N MET A 333 -10.28 -2.15 -6.69
CA MET A 333 -9.96 -0.74 -6.46
C MET A 333 -9.69 -0.46 -4.98
N ALA A 334 -10.61 -0.89 -4.10
CA ALA A 334 -10.56 -0.55 -2.68
C ALA A 334 -9.29 -1.06 -2.00
N LYS A 335 -8.74 -2.18 -2.46
CA LYS A 335 -7.55 -2.81 -1.88
C LYS A 335 -6.25 -2.45 -2.57
N ASN A 336 -6.27 -1.93 -3.80
CA ASN A 336 -5.07 -1.73 -4.61
C ASN A 336 -4.80 -0.28 -5.00
N SER A 337 -5.55 0.69 -4.46
CA SER A 337 -5.29 2.12 -4.64
C SER A 337 -5.68 2.90 -3.40
N PHE A 338 -5.18 4.13 -3.28
CA PHE A 338 -5.57 5.01 -2.18
C PHE A 338 -7.07 5.33 -2.25
N CYS A 339 -7.56 5.67 -3.44
CA CYS A 339 -8.97 5.88 -3.76
C CYS A 339 -9.36 5.09 -5.03
N GLY A 340 -10.62 4.70 -5.13
CA GLY A 340 -11.22 4.19 -6.36
C GLY A 340 -12.42 5.03 -6.80
N ILE A 341 -12.61 5.12 -8.11
CA ILE A 341 -13.75 5.79 -8.74
C ILE A 341 -14.49 4.74 -9.56
N LEU A 342 -15.70 4.41 -9.14
CA LEU A 342 -16.59 3.58 -9.95
C LEU A 342 -17.33 4.49 -10.93
N VAL A 343 -17.08 4.31 -12.23
CA VAL A 343 -17.74 5.08 -13.29
C VAL A 343 -18.81 4.20 -13.91
N THR A 344 -20.07 4.52 -13.62
CA THR A 344 -21.22 3.69 -14.03
C THR A 344 -22.53 4.46 -13.87
N LYS A 345 -23.67 3.79 -14.11
CA LYS A 345 -25.01 4.36 -13.92
C LYS A 345 -25.38 4.41 -12.43
N SER A 346 -26.25 5.36 -12.06
CA SER A 346 -26.71 5.59 -10.68
C SER A 346 -27.31 4.35 -9.98
N ASP A 347 -27.88 3.43 -10.75
CA ASP A 347 -28.42 2.14 -10.26
C ASP A 347 -27.36 1.26 -9.55
N ALA A 348 -26.05 1.53 -9.70
CA ALA A 348 -24.98 0.83 -9.00
C ALA A 348 -24.81 1.26 -7.53
N LYS A 349 -25.42 2.38 -7.12
CA LYS A 349 -25.25 2.95 -5.76
C LYS A 349 -25.54 1.96 -4.63
N PRO A 350 -26.60 1.12 -4.67
CA PRO A 350 -26.85 0.13 -3.63
C PRO A 350 -25.73 -0.90 -3.48
N HIS A 351 -25.08 -1.30 -4.59
CA HIS A 351 -23.92 -2.19 -4.54
C HIS A 351 -22.77 -1.52 -3.81
N LEU A 352 -22.44 -0.29 -4.19
CA LEU A 352 -21.35 0.47 -3.57
C LEU A 352 -21.57 0.65 -2.06
N GLU A 353 -22.77 1.07 -1.66
CA GLU A 353 -23.13 1.24 -0.25
C GLU A 353 -23.07 -0.07 0.54
N PHE A 354 -23.44 -1.19 -0.06
CA PHE A 354 -23.26 -2.50 0.57
C PHE A 354 -21.78 -2.78 0.87
N PHE A 355 -20.88 -2.61 -0.10
CA PHE A 355 -19.45 -2.89 0.08
C PHE A 355 -18.76 -1.92 1.05
N LYS A 356 -19.16 -0.64 1.06
CA LYS A 356 -18.72 0.33 2.08
C LYS A 356 -19.10 -0.14 3.48
N ASN A 357 -20.40 -0.41 3.69
CA ASN A 357 -20.93 -0.72 5.02
C ASN A 357 -20.55 -2.12 5.53
N LYS A 358 -20.39 -3.11 4.65
CA LYS A 358 -20.16 -4.52 5.05
C LYS A 358 -18.72 -4.98 4.93
N LEU A 359 -17.93 -4.37 4.06
CA LEU A 359 -16.54 -4.77 3.78
C LEU A 359 -15.54 -3.63 3.95
N ASN A 360 -15.97 -2.49 4.50
CA ASN A 360 -15.14 -1.32 4.79
C ASN A 360 -14.42 -0.80 3.53
N CYS A 361 -15.07 -0.86 2.38
CA CYS A 361 -14.56 -0.32 1.10
C CYS A 361 -14.85 1.18 1.00
N ASN A 362 -14.51 1.94 2.04
CA ASN A 362 -14.91 3.34 2.22
C ASN A 362 -14.12 4.32 1.34
N ASN A 363 -13.07 3.85 0.67
CA ASN A 363 -12.23 4.63 -0.22
C ASN A 363 -12.72 4.65 -1.68
N ILE A 364 -13.98 4.31 -1.93
CA ILE A 364 -14.57 4.29 -3.27
C ILE A 364 -15.60 5.40 -3.43
N VAL A 365 -15.50 6.18 -4.50
CA VAL A 365 -16.48 7.19 -4.92
C VAL A 365 -17.22 6.72 -6.16
N LEU A 366 -18.47 7.15 -6.31
CA LEU A 366 -19.25 6.93 -7.52
C LEU A 366 -19.12 8.16 -8.41
N HIS A 367 -18.95 7.96 -9.71
CA HIS A 367 -19.07 9.00 -10.71
C HIS A 367 -20.10 8.56 -11.75
N GLU A 368 -21.25 9.22 -11.75
CA GLU A 368 -22.40 8.89 -12.60
C GLU A 368 -22.18 9.43 -14.02
N VAL A 369 -22.42 8.61 -15.05
CA VAL A 369 -22.15 8.93 -16.47
C VAL A 369 -23.29 8.67 -17.44
#